data_AF-A0A959GMA1-F1
#
_entry.id   AF-A0A959GMA1-F1
#
_cell.length_a   1.000
_cell.length_b   1.000
_cell.length_c   1.000
_cell.angle_alpha   90.00
_cell.angle_beta   90.00
_cell.angle_gamma   90.00
#
_symmetry.space_group_name_H-M   'P 1'
#
loop_
_entity.id
_entity.type
_entity.pdbx_description
1 polymer ?
#
loop_
_entity_poly.entity_id
_entity_poly.type
_entity_poly.pdbx_seq_one_letter_code
_entity_poly.pdbx_strand_id
1 'polypeptide(L)'
;PVYSAAGANLWPPAIAILRRETYGNYPAATAILKCVYEGLLVPFETALTIEQRYFTEVLQSTEAAMMVRSLFVSLQALNKGARRPEGIKPTKFKKIGVVGAGFMGAGIAYVTAKAGIPVVLIDRDQEAADKGKAHSAGLMDGLVKKGRATAEDKEKLLSLITATPDYSELDGADLVIEAVFEDS
;
A
#
# COMPACT_ATOMS: atom_id res chain seq x y z
N PRO A 1 19.94 -8.78 26.67
CA PRO A 1 19.04 -8.95 25.51
C PRO A 1 17.60 -9.23 25.91
N VAL A 2 17.32 -10.33 26.62
CA VAL A 2 15.99 -10.63 27.17
C VAL A 2 15.80 -10.04 28.57
N TYR A 3 16.76 -10.27 29.47
CA TYR A 3 16.75 -9.72 30.84
C TYR A 3 17.38 -8.32 30.98
N SER A 4 17.62 -7.63 29.86
CA SER A 4 18.03 -6.21 29.91
C SER A 4 16.84 -5.31 30.22
N ALA A 5 17.08 -4.07 30.65
CA ALA A 5 16.00 -3.09 30.86
C ALA A 5 15.10 -2.92 29.63
N ALA A 6 15.69 -2.92 28.43
CA ALA A 6 14.93 -2.89 27.17
C ALA A 6 14.09 -4.16 26.95
N GLY A 7 14.64 -5.34 27.27
CA GLY A 7 13.93 -6.61 27.14
C GLY A 7 12.78 -6.76 28.14
N ALA A 8 12.96 -6.31 29.37
CA ALA A 8 11.92 -6.28 30.40
C ALA A 8 10.70 -5.44 29.98
N ASN A 9 10.93 -4.37 29.21
CA ASN A 9 9.86 -3.54 28.66
C ASN A 9 9.22 -4.14 27.39
N LEU A 10 9.94 -4.96 26.63
CA LEU A 10 9.47 -5.52 25.35
C LEU A 10 8.71 -6.83 25.52
N TRP A 11 9.30 -7.82 26.19
CA TRP A 11 8.84 -9.21 26.14
C TRP A 11 7.50 -9.46 26.84
N PRO A 12 7.23 -8.93 28.06
CA PRO A 12 5.94 -9.13 28.71
C PRO A 12 4.73 -8.60 27.92
N PRO A 13 4.73 -7.37 27.36
CA PRO A 13 3.60 -6.89 26.57
C PRO A 13 3.56 -7.44 25.14
N ALA A 14 4.68 -7.90 24.56
CA ALA A 14 4.76 -8.28 23.14
C ALA A 14 3.71 -9.34 22.74
N ILE A 15 3.51 -10.38 23.54
CA ILE A 15 2.52 -11.42 23.23
C ILE A 15 1.08 -10.91 23.31
N ALA A 16 0.79 -10.00 24.24
CA ALA A 16 -0.54 -9.40 24.39
C ALA A 16 -0.87 -8.49 23.21
N ILE A 17 0.09 -7.64 22.80
CA ILE A 17 -0.04 -6.78 21.61
C ILE A 17 -0.20 -7.67 20.38
N LEU A 18 0.66 -8.67 20.20
CA LEU A 18 0.58 -9.57 19.06
C LEU A 18 -0.80 -10.24 18.95
N ARG A 19 -1.31 -10.78 20.06
CA ARG A 19 -2.65 -11.40 20.08
C ARG A 19 -3.76 -10.40 19.77
N ARG A 20 -3.66 -9.16 20.26
CA ARG A 20 -4.63 -8.10 19.94
C ARG A 20 -4.67 -7.78 18.45
N GLU A 21 -3.51 -7.64 17.81
CA GLU A 21 -3.43 -7.27 16.39
C GLU A 21 -3.75 -8.44 15.45
N THR A 22 -3.36 -9.67 15.81
CA THR A 22 -3.46 -10.84 14.93
C THR A 22 -4.66 -11.73 15.20
N TYR A 23 -5.31 -11.56 16.35
CA TYR A 23 -6.35 -12.45 16.88
C TYR A 23 -5.93 -13.94 16.95
N GLY A 24 -4.61 -14.21 16.93
CA GLY A 24 -4.08 -15.58 16.91
C GLY A 24 -4.10 -16.27 15.54
N ASN A 25 -4.53 -15.59 14.46
CA ASN A 25 -4.67 -16.19 13.14
C ASN A 25 -3.38 -16.21 12.30
N TYR A 26 -2.27 -15.70 12.85
CA TYR A 26 -0.99 -15.60 12.16
C TYR A 26 0.07 -16.41 12.92
N PRO A 27 0.21 -17.72 12.64
CA PRO A 27 1.13 -18.59 13.37
C PRO A 27 2.58 -18.13 13.25
N ALA A 28 2.96 -17.61 12.08
CA ALA A 28 4.30 -17.05 11.83
C ALA A 28 4.69 -15.96 12.82
N ALA A 29 3.77 -15.04 13.14
CA ALA A 29 4.07 -13.92 14.02
C ALA A 29 4.31 -14.38 15.48
N THR A 30 3.57 -15.41 15.91
CA THR A 30 3.77 -16.03 17.22
C THR A 30 5.09 -16.83 17.25
N ALA A 31 5.36 -17.59 16.19
CA ALA A 31 6.59 -18.37 16.06
C ALA A 31 7.84 -17.49 16.06
N ILE A 32 7.82 -16.35 15.37
CA ILE A 32 8.92 -15.36 15.39
C ILE A 32 9.18 -14.88 16.82
N LEU A 33 8.13 -14.52 17.56
CA LEU A 33 8.29 -14.03 18.94
C LEU A 33 8.94 -15.09 19.85
N LYS A 34 8.49 -16.34 19.75
CA LYS A 34 9.08 -17.48 20.49
C LYS A 34 10.52 -17.72 20.08
N CYS A 35 10.78 -17.79 18.77
CA CYS A 35 12.10 -18.02 18.20
C CYS A 35 13.12 -17.01 18.69
N VAL A 36 12.80 -15.71 18.66
CA VAL A 36 13.73 -14.66 19.11
C VAL A 36 13.89 -14.70 20.64
N TYR A 37 12.81 -14.90 21.40
CA TYR A 37 12.91 -14.98 22.86
C TYR A 37 13.81 -16.13 23.30
N GLU A 38 13.55 -17.35 22.82
CA GLU A 38 14.30 -18.56 23.19
C GLU A 38 15.72 -18.54 22.61
N GLY A 39 15.89 -18.08 21.37
CA GLY A 39 17.18 -17.98 20.70
C GLY A 39 18.15 -17.04 21.41
N LEU A 40 17.66 -15.94 22.00
CA LEU A 40 18.50 -15.00 22.75
C LEU A 40 18.97 -15.52 24.12
N LEU A 41 18.47 -16.68 24.57
CA LEU A 41 18.84 -17.32 25.84
C LEU A 41 19.92 -18.40 25.67
N VAL A 42 20.26 -18.76 24.43
CA VAL A 42 21.14 -19.90 24.12
C VAL A 42 22.30 -19.48 23.19
N PRO A 43 23.36 -20.31 23.07
CA PRO A 43 24.40 -20.10 22.07
C PRO A 43 23.83 -20.08 20.64
N PHE A 44 24.52 -19.38 19.74
CA PHE A 44 24.06 -19.13 18.36
C PHE A 44 23.66 -20.40 17.59
N GLU A 45 24.47 -21.46 17.63
CA GLU A 45 24.16 -22.73 16.96
C GLU A 45 22.86 -23.37 17.47
N THR A 46 22.62 -23.28 18.78
CA THR A 46 21.36 -23.76 19.39
C THR A 46 20.19 -22.86 18.96
N ALA A 47 20.40 -21.55 18.86
CA ALA A 47 19.38 -20.61 18.38
C ALA A 47 18.97 -20.90 16.93
N LEU A 48 19.92 -21.21 16.05
CA LEU A 48 19.62 -21.63 14.68
C LEU A 48 18.78 -22.92 14.65
N THR A 49 19.06 -23.87 15.53
CA THR A 49 18.26 -25.09 15.65
C THR A 49 16.82 -24.79 16.09
N ILE A 50 16.63 -23.83 17.01
CA ILE A 50 15.31 -23.35 17.44
C ILE A 50 14.57 -22.69 16.26
N GLU A 51 15.26 -21.82 15.52
CA GLU A 51 14.70 -21.16 14.33
C GLU A 51 14.24 -22.17 13.29
N GLN A 52 15.07 -23.17 12.98
CA GLN A 52 14.72 -24.23 12.02
C GLN A 52 13.45 -24.99 12.41
N ARG A 53 13.25 -25.27 13.71
CA ARG A 53 12.05 -25.95 14.21
C ARG A 53 10.80 -25.11 14.01
N TYR A 54 10.83 -23.85 14.45
CA TYR A 54 9.71 -22.92 14.30
C TYR A 54 9.41 -22.61 12.82
N PHE A 55 10.44 -22.48 11.99
CA PHE A 55 10.28 -22.32 10.55
C PHE A 55 9.54 -23.52 9.94
N THR A 56 9.96 -24.74 10.28
CA THR A 56 9.34 -25.97 9.76
C THR A 56 7.89 -26.11 10.23
N GLU A 57 7.60 -25.77 11.49
CA GLU A 57 6.23 -25.72 12.03
C GLU A 57 5.34 -24.77 11.23
N VAL A 58 5.81 -23.53 11.01
CA VAL A 58 5.05 -22.52 10.25
C VAL A 58 4.88 -22.96 8.80
N LEU A 59 5.90 -23.54 8.18
CA LEU A 59 5.85 -23.99 6.79
C LEU A 59 4.78 -25.07 6.57
N GLN A 60 4.51 -25.90 7.59
CA GLN A 60 3.48 -26.95 7.54
C GLN A 60 2.07 -26.43 7.84
N SER A 61 1.91 -25.18 8.24
CA SER A 61 0.60 -24.59 8.55
C SER A 61 -0.24 -24.36 7.30
N THR A 62 -1.56 -24.46 7.45
CA THR A 62 -2.50 -24.11 6.37
C THR A 62 -2.37 -22.64 6.00
N GLU A 63 -2.23 -21.77 6.99
CA GLU A 63 -2.11 -20.32 6.83
C GLU A 63 -0.91 -19.96 5.95
N ALA A 64 0.26 -20.55 6.20
CA ALA A 64 1.44 -20.34 5.37
C ALA A 64 1.20 -20.81 3.93
N ALA A 65 0.67 -22.01 3.72
CA ALA A 65 0.37 -22.53 2.39
C ALA A 65 -0.62 -21.63 1.62
N MET A 66 -1.69 -21.15 2.29
CA MET A 66 -2.68 -20.27 1.67
C MET A 66 -2.09 -18.89 1.35
N MET A 67 -1.28 -18.32 2.25
CA MET A 67 -0.62 -17.04 2.03
C MET A 67 0.40 -17.11 0.89
N VAL A 68 1.22 -18.16 0.83
CA VAL A 68 2.18 -18.37 -0.28
C VAL A 68 1.45 -18.49 -1.60
N ARG A 69 0.37 -19.29 -1.67
CA ARG A 69 -0.41 -19.40 -2.89
C ARG A 69 -1.02 -18.05 -3.30
N SER A 70 -1.71 -17.36 -2.40
CA SER A 70 -2.50 -16.18 -2.75
C SER A 70 -1.66 -14.91 -2.87
N LEU A 71 -0.84 -14.61 -1.86
CA LEU A 71 -0.12 -13.35 -1.74
C LEU A 71 1.21 -13.35 -2.49
N PHE A 72 1.80 -14.52 -2.74
CA PHE A 72 3.04 -14.63 -3.50
C PHE A 72 2.77 -15.13 -4.93
N VAL A 73 2.32 -16.37 -5.10
CA VAL A 73 2.19 -16.98 -6.44
C VAL A 73 1.12 -16.27 -7.27
N SER A 74 -0.12 -16.22 -6.78
CA SER A 74 -1.25 -15.64 -7.51
C SER A 74 -1.09 -14.14 -7.73
N LEU A 75 -0.69 -13.39 -6.70
CA LEU A 75 -0.50 -11.95 -6.82
C LEU A 75 0.61 -11.60 -7.84
N GLN A 76 1.73 -12.32 -7.84
CA GLN A 76 2.77 -12.12 -8.85
C GLN A 76 2.29 -12.45 -10.26
N ALA A 77 1.52 -13.53 -10.44
CA ALA A 77 0.94 -13.87 -11.73
C ALA A 77 -0.04 -12.78 -12.21
N LEU A 78 -0.90 -12.28 -11.32
CA LEU A 78 -1.85 -11.19 -11.64
C LEU A 78 -1.13 -9.89 -11.98
N ASN A 79 -0.09 -9.51 -11.24
CA ASN A 79 0.72 -8.32 -11.52
C ASN A 79 1.46 -8.41 -12.87
N LYS A 80 1.79 -9.62 -13.33
CA LYS A 80 2.33 -9.88 -14.68
C LYS A 80 1.25 -9.95 -15.76
N GLY A 81 -0.02 -9.75 -15.40
CA GLY A 81 -1.13 -9.73 -16.34
C GLY A 81 -1.62 -11.11 -16.76
N ALA A 82 -1.50 -12.15 -15.93
CA ALA A 82 -1.93 -13.52 -16.25
C ALA A 82 -3.40 -13.66 -16.68
N ARG A 83 -4.25 -12.65 -16.43
CA ARG A 83 -5.66 -12.60 -16.86
C ARG A 83 -5.94 -11.56 -17.96
N ARG A 84 -4.92 -10.93 -18.55
CA ARG A 84 -5.12 -10.05 -19.70
C ARG A 84 -5.51 -10.88 -20.93
N PRO A 85 -6.47 -10.44 -21.75
CA PRO A 85 -6.81 -11.13 -22.99
C PRO A 85 -5.58 -11.26 -23.91
N GLU A 86 -5.43 -12.43 -24.55
CA GLU A 86 -4.36 -12.69 -25.49
C GLU A 86 -4.44 -11.75 -26.72
N GLY A 87 -3.27 -11.40 -27.27
CA GLY A 87 -3.18 -10.50 -28.44
C GLY A 87 -3.41 -9.01 -28.16
N ILE A 88 -3.86 -8.63 -26.96
CA ILE A 88 -4.09 -7.21 -26.60
C ILE A 88 -2.85 -6.61 -25.95
N LYS A 89 -2.17 -5.72 -26.70
CA LYS A 89 -1.00 -4.98 -26.22
C LYS A 89 -1.35 -4.05 -25.04
N PRO A 90 -0.41 -3.74 -24.14
CA PRO A 90 -0.62 -2.74 -23.10
C PRO A 90 -0.92 -1.36 -23.70
N THR A 91 -1.99 -0.72 -23.25
CA THR A 91 -2.33 0.67 -23.58
C THR A 91 -1.48 1.61 -22.75
N LYS A 92 -0.89 2.63 -23.39
CA LYS A 92 -0.19 3.73 -22.70
C LYS A 92 -1.09 4.96 -22.75
N PHE A 93 -1.51 5.43 -21.58
CA PHE A 93 -2.28 6.66 -21.45
C PHE A 93 -1.33 7.85 -21.29
N LYS A 94 -1.58 8.91 -22.05
CA LYS A 94 -0.84 10.19 -22.03
C LYS A 94 -1.59 11.24 -21.22
N LYS A 95 -2.92 11.17 -21.17
CA LYS A 95 -3.77 12.07 -20.38
C LYS A 95 -5.01 11.33 -19.90
N ILE A 96 -5.37 11.51 -18.63
CA ILE A 96 -6.55 10.90 -18.03
C ILE A 96 -7.46 11.99 -17.46
N GLY A 97 -8.77 11.86 -17.65
CA GLY A 97 -9.79 12.66 -16.98
C GLY A 97 -10.38 11.92 -15.80
N VAL A 98 -10.63 12.61 -14.70
CA VAL A 98 -11.38 12.10 -13.55
C VAL A 98 -12.50 13.09 -13.24
N VAL A 99 -13.75 12.65 -13.33
CA VAL A 99 -14.94 13.47 -13.10
C VAL A 99 -15.48 13.17 -11.71
N GLY A 100 -15.42 14.16 -10.82
CA GLY A 100 -15.67 14.06 -9.38
C GLY A 100 -14.35 14.14 -8.60
N ALA A 101 -14.17 15.20 -7.80
CA ALA A 101 -13.01 15.43 -6.94
C ALA A 101 -13.26 15.08 -5.46
N GLY A 102 -14.28 14.26 -5.22
CA GLY A 102 -14.54 13.62 -3.94
C GLY A 102 -13.44 12.64 -3.52
N PHE A 103 -13.69 11.87 -2.45
CA PHE A 103 -12.67 10.98 -1.85
C PHE A 103 -12.04 10.00 -2.86
N MET A 104 -12.87 9.32 -3.67
CA MET A 104 -12.39 8.36 -4.66
C MET A 104 -11.64 9.05 -5.81
N GLY A 105 -12.22 10.11 -6.39
CA GLY A 105 -11.61 10.80 -7.52
C GLY A 105 -10.30 11.49 -7.18
N ALA A 106 -10.19 12.10 -5.99
CA ALA A 106 -8.94 12.64 -5.48
C ALA A 106 -7.85 11.55 -5.32
N GLY A 107 -8.24 10.36 -4.83
CA GLY A 107 -7.35 9.21 -4.74
C GLY A 107 -6.91 8.68 -6.11
N ILE A 108 -7.82 8.59 -7.07
CA ILE A 108 -7.53 8.18 -8.45
C ILE A 108 -6.58 9.18 -9.12
N ALA A 109 -6.82 10.48 -8.95
CA ALA A 109 -5.94 11.52 -9.46
C ALA A 109 -4.53 11.42 -8.86
N TYR A 110 -4.43 11.18 -7.54
CA TYR A 110 -3.14 10.97 -6.87
C TYR A 110 -2.37 9.78 -7.45
N VAL A 111 -2.99 8.59 -7.54
CA VAL A 111 -2.29 7.39 -8.04
C VAL A 111 -1.92 7.50 -9.52
N THR A 112 -2.74 8.22 -10.31
CA THR A 112 -2.49 8.48 -11.72
C THR A 112 -1.30 9.42 -11.91
N ALA A 113 -1.28 10.54 -11.18
CA ALA A 113 -0.16 11.48 -11.19
C ALA A 113 1.14 10.82 -10.66
N LYS A 114 1.03 9.97 -9.64
CA LYS A 114 2.16 9.20 -9.11
C LYS A 114 2.74 8.21 -10.13
N ALA A 115 1.91 7.68 -11.03
CA ALA A 115 2.36 6.87 -12.17
C ALA A 115 3.01 7.70 -13.29
N GLY A 116 3.08 9.03 -13.15
CA GLY A 116 3.66 9.95 -14.12
C GLY A 116 2.72 10.35 -15.26
N ILE A 117 1.42 10.12 -15.09
CA ILE A 117 0.41 10.40 -16.11
C ILE A 117 -0.30 11.72 -15.75
N PRO A 118 -0.29 12.73 -16.63
CA PRO A 118 -1.11 13.93 -16.48
C PRO A 118 -2.59 13.61 -16.28
N VAL A 119 -3.21 14.23 -15.29
CA VAL A 119 -4.61 14.02 -14.94
C VAL A 119 -5.35 15.34 -14.82
N VAL A 120 -6.55 15.39 -15.40
CA VAL A 120 -7.50 16.48 -15.23
C VAL A 120 -8.54 16.03 -14.22
N LEU A 121 -8.61 16.71 -13.09
CA LEU A 121 -9.52 16.43 -12.00
C LEU A 121 -10.66 17.45 -12.03
N ILE A 122 -11.84 16.98 -12.40
CA ILE A 122 -13.03 17.81 -12.57
C ILE A 122 -13.94 17.70 -11.37
N ASP A 123 -14.53 18.83 -10.97
CA ASP A 123 -15.68 18.87 -10.07
C ASP A 123 -16.63 20.02 -10.49
N ARG A 124 -17.74 20.19 -9.78
CA ARG A 124 -18.76 21.21 -10.07
C ARG A 124 -18.22 22.63 -10.05
N ASP A 125 -17.29 22.92 -9.13
CA ASP A 125 -16.71 24.24 -8.91
C ASP A 125 -15.21 24.13 -8.61
N GLN A 126 -14.49 25.25 -8.81
CA GLN A 126 -13.03 25.29 -8.64
C GLN A 126 -12.63 24.93 -7.20
N GLU A 127 -13.41 25.34 -6.21
CA GLU A 127 -13.14 25.03 -4.80
C GLU A 127 -13.18 23.53 -4.52
N ALA A 128 -14.19 22.83 -5.04
CA ALA A 128 -14.30 21.38 -4.91
C ALA A 128 -13.15 20.64 -5.64
N ALA A 129 -12.79 21.08 -6.86
CA ALA A 129 -11.68 20.51 -7.60
C ALA A 129 -10.33 20.71 -6.88
N ASP A 130 -10.08 21.93 -6.38
CA ASP A 130 -8.88 22.27 -5.63
C ASP A 130 -8.78 21.50 -4.31
N LYS A 131 -9.91 21.25 -3.64
CA LYS A 131 -9.96 20.39 -2.44
C LYS A 131 -9.51 18.97 -2.77
N GLY A 132 -9.90 18.42 -3.91
CA GLY A 132 -9.41 17.13 -4.39
C GLY A 132 -7.90 17.14 -4.66
N LYS A 133 -7.37 18.19 -5.28
CA LYS A 133 -5.92 18.36 -5.48
C LYS A 133 -5.16 18.52 -4.16
N ALA A 134 -5.73 19.23 -3.19
CA ALA A 134 -5.16 19.43 -1.86
C ALA A 134 -5.01 18.10 -1.09
N HIS A 135 -5.90 17.13 -1.33
CA HIS A 135 -5.75 15.78 -0.78
C HIS A 135 -4.41 15.13 -1.21
N SER A 136 -4.06 15.23 -2.50
CA SER A 136 -2.78 14.74 -3.02
C SER A 136 -1.59 15.45 -2.38
N ALA A 137 -1.71 16.77 -2.13
CA ALA A 137 -0.68 17.55 -1.45
C ALA A 137 -0.46 17.04 -0.02
N GLY A 138 -1.54 16.79 0.73
CA GLY A 138 -1.48 16.27 2.10
C GLY A 138 -0.86 14.86 2.19
N LEU A 139 -1.16 13.98 1.22
CA LEU A 139 -0.52 12.66 1.14
C LEU A 139 0.99 12.78 0.96
N MET A 140 1.43 13.67 0.06
CA MET A 140 2.86 13.91 -0.17
C MET A 140 3.55 14.56 1.03
N ASP A 141 2.89 15.51 1.72
CA ASP A 141 3.41 16.08 2.97
C ASP A 141 3.65 15.01 4.03
N GLY A 142 2.75 14.03 4.14
CA GLY A 142 2.91 12.88 5.02
C GLY A 142 4.13 12.01 4.66
N LEU A 143 4.45 11.87 3.37
CA LEU A 143 5.63 11.12 2.91
C LEU A 143 6.92 11.90 3.13
N VAL A 144 6.93 13.21 2.88
CA VAL A 144 8.08 14.10 3.13
C VAL A 144 8.43 14.10 4.62
N LYS A 145 7.44 14.25 5.51
CA LYS A 145 7.65 14.17 6.97
C LYS A 145 8.25 12.84 7.43
N LYS A 146 7.97 11.75 6.69
CA LYS A 146 8.52 10.40 6.96
C LYS A 146 9.86 10.15 6.26
N GLY A 147 10.43 11.14 5.56
CA GLY A 147 11.67 10.99 4.79
C GLY A 147 11.54 10.03 3.60
N ARG A 148 10.33 9.84 3.07
CA ARG A 148 10.02 8.90 1.97
C ARG A 148 9.82 9.59 0.61
N ALA A 149 9.86 10.91 0.56
CA ALA A 149 9.75 11.74 -0.65
C ALA A 149 10.40 13.10 -0.38
N THR A 150 10.73 13.85 -1.43
CA THR A 150 11.24 15.22 -1.31
C THR A 150 10.16 16.27 -1.60
N ALA A 151 10.48 17.55 -1.36
CA ALA A 151 9.60 18.65 -1.73
C ALA A 151 9.42 18.76 -3.25
N GLU A 152 10.49 18.46 -4.00
CA GLU A 152 10.49 18.43 -5.46
C GLU A 152 9.60 17.29 -6.00
N ASP A 153 9.60 16.12 -5.35
CA ASP A 153 8.69 15.03 -5.71
C ASP A 153 7.22 15.43 -5.55
N LYS A 154 6.90 16.19 -4.48
CA LYS A 154 5.56 16.72 -4.24
C LYS A 154 5.16 17.69 -5.34
N GLU A 155 6.01 18.66 -5.65
CA GLU A 155 5.75 19.66 -6.69
C GLU A 155 5.54 19.01 -8.06
N LYS A 156 6.41 18.06 -8.41
CA LYS A 156 6.30 17.28 -9.66
C LYS A 156 5.00 16.48 -9.74
N LEU A 157 4.54 15.88 -8.64
CA LEU A 157 3.27 15.17 -8.63
C LEU A 157 2.09 16.14 -8.79
N LEU A 158 2.11 17.27 -8.10
CA LEU A 158 1.03 18.25 -8.15
C LEU A 158 0.95 19.00 -9.48
N SER A 159 2.06 19.14 -10.20
CA SER A 159 2.08 19.74 -11.54
C SER A 159 1.43 18.85 -12.60
N LEU A 160 1.31 17.55 -12.33
CA LEU A 160 0.58 16.61 -13.20
C LEU A 160 -0.94 16.64 -12.98
N ILE A 161 -1.44 17.35 -11.95
CA ILE A 161 -2.87 17.41 -11.63
C ILE A 161 -3.42 18.79 -12.01
N THR A 162 -4.25 18.84 -13.05
CA THR A 162 -5.02 20.04 -13.42
C THR A 162 -6.39 19.94 -12.77
N ALA A 163 -6.64 20.72 -11.72
CA ALA A 163 -7.94 20.77 -11.04
C ALA A 163 -8.78 21.93 -11.61
N THR A 164 -9.98 21.64 -12.09
CA THR A 164 -10.80 22.61 -12.85
C THR A 164 -12.27 22.20 -12.89
N PRO A 165 -13.23 23.13 -12.95
CA PRO A 165 -14.61 22.81 -13.30
C PRO A 165 -14.83 22.76 -14.82
N ASP A 166 -13.84 23.14 -15.63
CA ASP A 166 -13.97 23.22 -17.08
C ASP A 166 -13.75 21.85 -17.76
N TYR A 167 -14.80 21.35 -18.39
CA TYR A 167 -14.76 20.10 -19.16
C TYR A 167 -13.96 20.22 -20.46
N SER A 168 -13.68 21.43 -20.95
CA SER A 168 -12.83 21.63 -22.13
C SER A 168 -11.42 21.07 -21.90
N GLU A 169 -10.95 21.06 -20.65
CA GLU A 169 -9.68 20.48 -20.26
C GLU A 169 -9.64 18.95 -20.42
N LEU A 170 -10.76 18.27 -20.63
CA LEU A 170 -10.77 16.84 -20.99
C LEU A 170 -10.35 16.58 -22.44
N ASP A 171 -10.22 17.61 -23.28
CA ASP A 171 -9.81 17.40 -24.67
C ASP A 171 -8.47 16.65 -24.75
N GLY A 172 -8.43 15.64 -25.62
CA GLY A 172 -7.30 14.74 -25.77
C GLY A 172 -7.06 13.75 -24.61
N ALA A 173 -7.99 13.58 -23.67
CA ALA A 173 -7.90 12.51 -22.67
C ALA A 173 -8.11 11.14 -23.33
N ASP A 174 -7.20 10.19 -23.04
CA ASP A 174 -7.27 8.82 -23.57
C ASP A 174 -8.24 7.93 -22.79
N LEU A 175 -8.56 8.33 -21.55
CA LEU A 175 -9.48 7.66 -20.64
C LEU A 175 -10.13 8.69 -19.73
N VAL A 176 -11.44 8.57 -19.52
CA VAL A 176 -12.19 9.35 -18.53
C VAL A 176 -12.80 8.40 -17.51
N ILE A 177 -12.59 8.69 -16.23
CA ILE A 177 -13.10 7.92 -15.09
C ILE A 177 -14.14 8.77 -14.38
N GLU A 178 -15.36 8.24 -14.27
CA GLU A 178 -16.42 8.87 -13.49
C GLU A 178 -16.31 8.40 -12.03
N ALA A 179 -16.38 9.37 -11.11
CA ALA A 179 -16.25 9.22 -9.67
C ALA A 179 -17.13 10.27 -8.95
N VAL A 180 -18.33 10.53 -9.48
CA VAL A 180 -19.34 11.37 -8.85
C VAL A 180 -20.20 10.54 -7.89
N PHE A 181 -21.08 11.22 -7.16
CA PHE A 181 -21.99 10.52 -6.23
C PHE A 181 -22.95 9.61 -7.00
N GLU A 182 -23.21 8.43 -6.45
CA GLU A 182 -24.25 7.53 -6.95
C GLU A 182 -25.63 8.18 -6.75
N ASP A 183 -26.41 8.28 -7.83
CA ASP A 183 -27.84 8.61 -7.76
C ASP A 183 -28.63 7.30 -7.62
N SER A 184 -29.42 7.17 -6.54
CA SER A 184 -30.16 5.95 -6.17
C SER A 184 -31.65 6.08 -6.41
#